data_AF-A0A928IEI2-F1
#
_entry.id   AF-A0A928IEI2-F1
#
_cell.length_a   1.000
_cell.length_b   1.000
_cell.length_c   1.000
_cell.angle_alpha   90.00
_cell.angle_beta   90.00
_cell.angle_gamma   90.00
#
_symmetry.space_group_name_H-M   'P 1'
#
loop_
_entity.id
_entity.type
_entity.pdbx_description
1 polymer ?
#
loop_
_entity_poly.entity_id
_entity_poly.type
_entity_poly.pdbx_seq_one_letter_code
_entity_poly.pdbx_strand_id
1 'polypeptide(L)'
;MNQWYFVIGIMCVLFLLIIGFITGVILTMIPKIRKHIGKALGVSLGIVSVLFVFTIFYASSHSTYYKYNDWSILQSNIYTVKEKYGEFDLGKITDNQKGTVAYYIYTDNGPIMPDHLMHYYYIEYDENGIVYNVYDGCQPGG
;
A
#
# COMPACT_ATOMS: atom_id res chain seq x y z
N MET A 1 -2.09 4.15 13.36
CA MET A 1 -3.28 4.76 12.71
C MET A 1 -4.06 3.62 12.07
N ASN A 2 -5.37 3.54 12.28
CA ASN A 2 -6.17 2.41 11.79
C ASN A 2 -6.10 2.35 10.25
N GLN A 3 -5.86 1.17 9.68
CA GLN A 3 -5.58 0.97 8.25
C GLN A 3 -6.68 1.54 7.34
N TRP A 4 -7.93 1.49 7.83
CA TRP A 4 -9.10 2.06 7.16
C TRP A 4 -8.96 3.53 6.78
N TYR A 5 -8.36 4.37 7.63
CA TYR A 5 -8.18 5.79 7.31
C TYR A 5 -7.23 5.98 6.13
N PHE A 6 -6.20 5.14 6.04
CA PHE A 6 -5.24 5.18 4.95
C PHE A 6 -5.87 4.72 3.64
N VAL A 7 -6.64 3.62 3.68
CA VAL A 7 -7.39 3.11 2.51
C VAL A 7 -8.39 4.15 2.00
N ILE A 8 -9.19 4.74 2.89
CA ILE A 8 -10.14 5.81 2.53
C ILE A 8 -9.40 7.00 1.92
N GLY A 9 -8.24 7.39 2.50
CA GLY A 9 -7.39 8.44 1.97
C GLY A 9 -6.96 8.18 0.52
N ILE A 10 -6.44 6.98 0.23
CA ILE A 10 -6.05 6.58 -1.13
C ILE A 10 -7.26 6.60 -2.07
N MET A 11 -8.41 6.07 -1.64
CA MET A 11 -9.64 6.08 -2.45
C MET A 11 -10.09 7.51 -2.79
N CYS A 12 -10.03 8.44 -1.84
CA CYS A 12 -10.34 9.85 -2.08
C CYS A 12 -9.37 10.48 -3.09
N VAL A 13 -8.06 10.21 -2.99
CA VAL A 13 -7.07 10.71 -3.95
C VAL A 13 -7.35 10.16 -5.35
N LEU A 14 -7.58 8.85 -5.48
CA LEU A 14 -7.92 8.23 -6.77
C LEU A 14 -9.19 8.84 -7.37
N PHE A 15 -10.22 9.06 -6.55
CA PHE A 15 -11.47 9.69 -6.99
C PHE A 15 -11.25 11.10 -7.53
N LEU A 16 -10.47 11.92 -6.83
CA LEU A 16 -10.12 13.28 -7.27
C LEU A 16 -9.30 13.27 -8.56
N LEU A 17 -8.35 12.36 -8.70
CA LEU A 17 -7.55 12.21 -9.92
C LEU A 17 -8.39 11.79 -11.12
N ILE A 18 -9.35 10.88 -10.94
CA ILE A 18 -10.28 10.46 -11.99
C ILE A 18 -11.16 11.63 -12.44
N ILE A 19 -11.73 12.40 -11.50
CA ILE A 19 -12.52 13.59 -11.83
C ILE A 19 -11.66 14.61 -12.57
N GLY A 20 -10.45 14.89 -12.08
CA GLY A 20 -9.50 15.81 -12.71
C GLY A 20 -9.13 15.39 -14.13
N PHE A 21 -8.95 14.09 -14.35
CA PHE A 21 -8.66 13.54 -15.66
C PHE A 21 -9.85 13.70 -16.62
N ILE A 22 -11.06 13.28 -16.21
CA ILE A 22 -12.27 13.38 -17.03
C ILE A 22 -12.56 14.85 -17.39
N THR A 23 -12.52 15.74 -16.40
CA THR A 23 -12.74 17.18 -16.62
C THR A 23 -11.70 17.78 -17.54
N GLY A 24 -10.43 17.43 -17.37
CA GLY A 24 -9.34 17.83 -18.27
C GLY A 24 -9.59 17.39 -19.71
N VAL A 25 -9.98 16.14 -19.93
CA VAL A 25 -10.29 15.60 -21.27
C VAL A 25 -11.45 16.38 -21.90
N ILE A 26 -12.56 16.57 -21.18
CA ILE A 26 -13.72 17.34 -21.67
C ILE A 26 -13.30 18.76 -22.08
N LEU A 27 -12.52 19.45 -21.25
CA LEU A 27 -12.06 20.81 -21.54
C LEU A 27 -11.15 20.89 -22.77
N THR A 28 -10.37 19.86 -23.07
CA THR A 28 -9.56 19.80 -24.30
C THR A 28 -10.40 19.60 -25.57
N MET A 29 -11.58 18.99 -25.47
CA MET A 29 -12.48 18.80 -26.61
C MET A 29 -13.23 20.09 -26.98
N ILE A 30 -13.37 21.06 -26.06
CA ILE A 30 -14.06 22.33 -26.30
C ILE A 30 -13.14 23.29 -27.08
N PRO A 31 -13.40 23.60 -28.37
CA PRO A 31 -12.46 24.33 -29.23
C PRO A 31 -12.16 25.75 -28.75
N LYS A 32 -13.19 26.43 -28.22
CA LYS A 32 -13.10 27.79 -27.68
C LYS A 32 -12.11 27.85 -26.51
N ILE A 33 -12.12 26.85 -25.63
CA ILE A 33 -11.25 26.76 -24.46
C ILE A 33 -9.84 26.34 -24.89
N ARG A 34 -9.74 25.30 -25.72
CA ARG A 34 -8.46 24.80 -26.25
C ARG A 34 -7.64 25.89 -26.94
N LYS A 35 -8.28 26.81 -27.66
CA LYS A 35 -7.61 27.92 -28.34
C LYS A 35 -6.90 28.88 -27.37
N HIS A 36 -7.45 29.08 -26.18
CA HIS A 36 -6.91 30.02 -25.20
C HIS A 36 -5.96 29.38 -24.18
N ILE A 37 -6.26 28.16 -23.72
CA ILE A 37 -5.54 27.50 -22.61
C ILE A 37 -5.05 26.08 -22.92
N GLY A 38 -5.05 25.65 -24.19
CA GLY A 38 -4.77 24.26 -24.57
C GLY A 38 -3.41 23.71 -24.10
N LYS A 39 -2.36 24.54 -24.08
CA LYS A 39 -1.04 24.14 -23.56
C LYS A 39 -1.10 23.83 -22.06
N ALA A 40 -1.76 24.68 -21.28
CA ALA A 40 -1.91 24.49 -19.84
C ALA A 40 -2.77 23.25 -19.52
N LEU A 41 -3.84 23.01 -20.29
CA LEU A 41 -4.65 21.80 -20.16
C LEU A 41 -3.85 20.53 -20.46
N GLY A 42 -3.03 20.54 -21.51
CA GLY A 42 -2.16 19.40 -21.84
C GLY A 42 -1.15 19.09 -20.73
N VAL A 43 -0.51 20.12 -20.16
CA VAL A 43 0.41 19.95 -19.03
C VAL A 43 -0.33 19.42 -17.80
N SER A 44 -1.49 19.97 -17.48
CA SER A 44 -2.32 19.52 -16.36
C SER A 44 -2.72 18.05 -16.50
N LEU A 45 -3.20 17.63 -17.68
CA LEU A 45 -3.51 16.22 -17.96
C LEU A 45 -2.29 15.32 -17.82
N GLY A 46 -1.12 15.77 -18.27
CA GLY A 46 0.13 15.06 -18.08
C GLY A 46 0.43 14.84 -16.59
N ILE A 47 0.34 15.90 -15.78
CA ILE A 47 0.57 15.84 -14.33
C ILE A 47 -0.43 14.90 -13.65
N VAL A 48 -1.73 15.03 -13.95
CA VAL A 48 -2.77 14.16 -13.38
C VAL A 48 -2.53 12.69 -13.74
N SER A 49 -2.15 12.41 -14.98
CA SER A 49 -1.87 11.04 -15.45
C SER A 49 -0.67 10.46 -14.70
N VAL A 50 0.40 11.23 -14.55
CA VAL A 50 1.60 10.82 -13.81
C VAL A 50 1.25 10.55 -12.35
N LEU A 51 0.53 11.45 -11.68
CA LEU A 51 0.08 11.26 -10.29
C LEU A 51 -0.83 10.04 -10.13
N PHE A 52 -1.70 9.77 -11.10
CA PHE A 52 -2.59 8.62 -11.09
C PHE A 52 -1.80 7.31 -11.15
N VAL A 53 -0.83 7.23 -12.07
CA VAL A 53 0.07 6.08 -12.19
C VAL A 53 0.86 5.88 -10.89
N PHE A 54 1.47 6.94 -10.35
CA PHE A 54 2.20 6.85 -9.08
C PHE A 54 1.33 6.39 -7.91
N THR A 55 0.09 6.87 -7.83
CA THR A 55 -0.86 6.45 -6.77
C THR A 55 -1.16 4.95 -6.88
N ILE A 56 -1.37 4.43 -8.09
CA ILE A 56 -1.61 2.99 -8.32
C ILE A 56 -0.37 2.16 -7.93
N PHE A 57 0.82 2.59 -8.36
CA PHE A 57 2.07 1.92 -7.98
C PHE A 57 2.26 1.90 -6.46
N TYR A 58 1.97 3.01 -5.80
CA TYR A 58 2.06 3.10 -4.35
C TYR A 58 1.06 2.15 -3.67
N ALA A 59 -0.23 2.18 -4.07
CA ALA A 59 -1.26 1.32 -3.50
C ALA A 59 -0.97 -0.17 -3.72
N SER A 60 -0.37 -0.52 -4.86
CA SER A 60 -0.01 -1.90 -5.18
C SER A 60 1.24 -2.39 -4.43
N SER A 61 2.16 -1.48 -4.08
CA SER A 61 3.38 -1.82 -3.34
C SER A 61 3.20 -1.85 -1.82
N HIS A 62 2.11 -1.27 -1.31
CA HIS A 62 1.77 -1.24 0.12
C HIS A 62 0.36 -1.78 0.34
N SER A 63 0.05 -2.89 -0.32
CA SER A 63 -1.29 -3.47 -0.38
C SER A 63 -1.71 -4.05 0.98
N THR A 64 -0.78 -4.63 1.71
CA THR A 64 -1.02 -5.24 3.01
C THR A 64 -1.00 -4.19 4.11
N TYR A 65 0.03 -3.34 4.20
CA TYR A 65 0.06 -2.23 5.15
C TYR A 65 0.94 -1.07 4.70
N TYR A 66 0.53 0.17 4.96
CA TYR A 66 1.20 1.37 4.44
C TYR A 66 2.65 1.56 4.90
N LYS A 67 3.05 0.99 6.04
CA LYS A 67 4.42 1.12 6.58
C LYS A 67 5.40 0.18 5.89
N TYR A 68 4.92 -0.95 5.37
CA TYR A 68 5.75 -2.01 4.82
C TYR A 68 5.57 -2.07 3.31
N ASN A 69 6.68 -2.19 2.57
CA ASN A 69 6.64 -2.25 1.11
C ASN A 69 6.69 -3.72 0.71
N ASP A 70 5.54 -4.27 0.37
CA ASP A 70 5.31 -5.66 0.00
C ASP A 70 6.22 -6.08 -1.15
N TRP A 71 6.44 -5.22 -2.14
CA TRP A 71 7.32 -5.52 -3.28
C TRP A 71 8.79 -5.65 -2.87
N SER A 72 9.21 -4.90 -1.86
CA SER A 72 10.58 -5.00 -1.35
C SER A 72 10.78 -6.18 -0.40
N ILE A 73 9.69 -6.72 0.14
CA ILE A 73 9.70 -7.82 1.11
C ILE A 73 9.53 -9.16 0.37
N LEU A 74 8.57 -9.26 -0.55
CA LEU A 74 8.36 -10.45 -1.37
C LEU A 74 9.63 -10.79 -2.17
N GLN A 75 9.95 -12.09 -2.21
CA GLN A 75 11.14 -12.65 -2.86
C GLN A 75 12.48 -12.16 -2.30
N SER A 76 12.48 -11.40 -1.20
CA SER A 76 13.70 -11.00 -0.50
C SER A 76 14.07 -12.02 0.58
N ASN A 77 15.32 -11.97 1.04
CA ASN A 77 15.74 -12.79 2.17
C ASN A 77 15.22 -12.19 3.50
N ILE A 78 14.68 -13.03 4.38
CA ILE A 78 14.08 -12.62 5.64
C ILE A 78 15.05 -11.87 6.56
N TYR A 79 16.35 -12.17 6.49
CA TYR A 79 17.38 -11.44 7.23
C TYR A 79 17.56 -10.00 6.72
N THR A 80 17.42 -9.78 5.41
CA THR A 80 17.44 -8.42 4.83
C THR A 80 16.19 -7.63 5.20
N VAL A 81 15.03 -8.29 5.26
CA VAL A 81 13.78 -7.68 5.76
C VAL A 81 13.97 -7.22 7.20
N LYS A 82 14.52 -8.09 8.05
CA LYS A 82 14.82 -7.80 9.45
C LYS A 82 15.80 -6.63 9.59
N GLU A 83 16.87 -6.59 8.79
CA GLU A 83 17.83 -5.49 8.80
C GLU A 83 17.17 -4.14 8.44
N LYS A 84 16.26 -4.15 7.47
CA LYS A 84 15.59 -2.95 6.97
C LYS A 84 14.48 -2.44 7.90
N TYR A 85 13.69 -3.33 8.48
CA TYR A 85 12.47 -2.99 9.23
C TYR A 85 12.58 -3.19 10.75
N GLY A 86 13.66 -3.82 11.22
CA GLY A 86 13.92 -4.11 12.63
C GLY A 86 13.54 -5.52 13.06
N GLU A 87 13.69 -5.78 14.36
CA GLU A 87 13.32 -7.05 14.99
C GLU A 87 11.82 -7.36 14.85
N PHE A 88 11.49 -8.63 14.63
CA PHE A 88 10.10 -9.09 14.53
C PHE A 88 9.44 -9.13 15.91
N ASP A 89 8.17 -8.75 15.97
CA ASP A 89 7.38 -8.77 17.20
C ASP A 89 6.89 -10.20 17.53
N LEU A 90 6.66 -11.02 16.50
CA LEU A 90 6.28 -12.43 16.64
C LEU A 90 7.14 -13.35 15.77
N GLY A 91 7.32 -14.58 16.25
CA GLY A 91 8.10 -15.61 15.59
C GLY A 91 9.61 -15.45 15.77
N LYS A 92 10.36 -16.46 15.30
CA LYS A 92 11.83 -16.42 15.24
C LYS A 92 12.26 -17.01 13.90
N ILE A 93 13.32 -16.46 13.33
CA ILE A 93 13.94 -17.07 12.15
C ILE A 93 14.72 -18.30 12.61
N THR A 94 14.49 -19.43 11.92
CA THR A 94 15.25 -20.66 12.12
C THR A 94 15.88 -21.06 10.79
N ASP A 95 17.21 -21.26 10.79
CA ASP A 95 17.94 -21.61 9.57
C ASP A 95 17.48 -22.97 9.01
N ASN A 96 17.42 -23.06 7.67
CA ASN A 96 17.02 -24.26 6.93
C ASN A 96 15.60 -24.77 7.26
N GLN A 97 14.72 -23.89 7.74
CA GLN A 97 13.34 -24.22 8.04
C GLN A 97 12.42 -23.13 7.50
N LYS A 98 11.29 -23.54 6.93
CA LYS A 98 10.19 -22.62 6.65
C LYS A 98 9.61 -22.08 7.96
N GLY A 99 9.13 -20.84 7.94
CA GLY A 99 8.52 -20.26 9.11
C GLY A 99 7.70 -19.02 8.82
N THR A 100 7.12 -18.50 9.89
CA THR A 100 6.30 -17.29 9.86
C THR A 100 6.79 -16.36 10.96
N VAL A 101 7.03 -15.11 10.60
CA VAL A 101 7.32 -14.01 11.53
C VAL A 101 6.34 -12.88 11.29
N ALA A 102 6.20 -11.96 12.24
CA ALA A 102 5.28 -10.86 12.08
C ALA A 102 5.74 -9.57 12.74
N TYR A 103 5.32 -8.45 12.17
CA TYR A 103 5.41 -7.14 12.79
C TYR A 103 4.04 -6.68 13.29
N TYR A 104 3.98 -6.15 14.50
CA TYR A 104 2.78 -5.51 15.01
C TYR A 104 2.43 -4.28 14.17
N ILE A 105 1.14 -4.17 13.84
CA ILE A 105 0.61 -3.08 13.04
C ILE A 105 -0.23 -2.13 13.90
N TYR A 106 -1.34 -2.63 14.43
CA TYR A 106 -2.27 -1.88 15.27
C TYR A 106 -3.18 -2.83 16.07
N THR A 107 -3.79 -2.33 17.14
CA THR A 107 -4.93 -2.97 17.80
C THR A 107 -6.20 -2.26 17.36
N ASP A 108 -7.20 -2.99 16.88
CA ASP A 108 -8.45 -2.35 16.43
C ASP A 108 -9.32 -1.92 17.61
N ASN A 109 -9.16 -0.66 17.99
CA ASN A 109 -10.04 0.00 18.97
C ASN A 109 -10.93 1.04 18.26
N GLY A 110 -11.31 0.77 17.02
CA GLY A 110 -12.16 1.64 16.22
C GLY A 110 -13.50 1.96 16.89
N PRO A 111 -14.12 3.10 16.54
CA PRO A 111 -15.41 3.51 17.10
C PRO A 111 -16.60 2.70 16.55
N ILE A 112 -16.42 1.97 15.45
CA ILE A 112 -17.48 1.23 14.76
C ILE A 112 -17.04 -0.21 14.60
N MET A 113 -17.73 -1.12 15.29
CA MET A 113 -17.49 -2.58 15.27
C MET A 113 -16.00 -2.99 15.40
N PRO A 114 -15.29 -2.54 16.45
CA PRO A 114 -13.91 -2.97 16.68
C PRO A 114 -13.83 -4.46 17.01
N ASP A 115 -12.79 -5.13 16.52
CA ASP A 115 -12.48 -6.50 16.96
C ASP A 115 -11.66 -6.57 18.26
N HIS A 116 -11.05 -5.46 18.69
CA HIS A 116 -10.17 -5.36 19.86
C HIS A 116 -8.94 -6.30 19.83
N LEU A 117 -8.63 -6.87 18.67
CA LEU A 117 -7.51 -7.78 18.48
C LEU A 117 -6.28 -7.01 17.98
N MET A 118 -5.11 -7.59 18.25
CA MET A 118 -3.86 -7.13 17.66
C MET A 118 -3.73 -7.67 16.25
N HIS A 119 -3.55 -6.76 15.29
CA HIS A 119 -3.31 -7.02 13.88
C HIS A 119 -1.81 -6.98 13.60
N TYR A 120 -1.35 -7.92 12.80
CA TYR A 120 0.05 -8.17 12.50
C TYR A 120 0.29 -8.29 11.00
N TYR A 121 1.43 -7.80 10.56
CA TYR A 121 1.96 -7.96 9.22
C TYR A 121 2.75 -9.26 9.21
N TYR A 122 2.12 -10.34 8.77
CA TYR A 122 2.73 -11.64 8.68
C TYR A 122 3.59 -11.78 7.44
N ILE A 123 4.71 -12.45 7.61
CA ILE A 123 5.69 -12.74 6.57
C ILE A 123 5.99 -14.23 6.66
N GLU A 124 5.72 -14.95 5.58
CA GLU A 124 6.08 -16.37 5.45
C GLU A 124 7.29 -16.52 4.54
N TYR A 125 8.24 -17.33 5.00
CA TYR A 125 9.49 -17.60 4.31
C TYR A 125 9.73 -19.10 4.18
N ASP A 126 10.44 -19.47 3.11
CA ASP A 126 10.81 -20.86 2.82
C ASP A 126 12.09 -21.30 3.57
N GLU A 127 12.53 -22.54 3.34
CA GLU A 127 13.72 -23.10 4.00
C GLU A 127 15.02 -22.34 3.67
N ASN A 128 15.06 -21.59 2.57
CA ASN A 128 16.20 -20.76 2.18
C ASN A 128 16.12 -19.35 2.77
N GLY A 129 15.10 -19.06 3.59
CA GLY A 129 14.82 -17.73 4.11
C GLY A 129 14.24 -16.79 3.07
N ILE A 130 13.74 -17.27 1.92
CA ILE A 130 13.13 -16.44 0.90
C ILE A 130 11.66 -16.23 1.21
N VAL A 131 11.25 -14.98 1.29
CA VAL A 131 9.85 -14.60 1.54
C VAL A 131 9.00 -14.90 0.32
N TYR A 132 7.96 -15.70 0.49
CA TYR A 132 7.04 -16.04 -0.60
C TYR A 132 5.64 -15.46 -0.41
N ASN A 133 5.29 -15.03 0.81
CA ASN A 133 3.95 -14.51 1.12
C ASN A 133 4.00 -13.45 2.22
N VAL A 134 3.12 -12.46 2.11
CA VAL A 134 2.89 -11.41 3.11
C VAL A 134 1.38 -11.16 3.24
N TYR A 135 0.89 -10.99 4.45
CA TYR A 135 -0.54 -10.76 4.68
C TYR A 135 -0.79 -10.06 6.02
N ASP A 136 -1.98 -9.48 6.14
CA ASP A 136 -2.50 -8.91 7.38
C ASP A 136 -3.40 -9.93 8.08
N GLY A 137 -3.29 -10.05 9.39
CA GLY A 137 -4.19 -10.88 10.18
C GLY A 137 -4.03 -10.71 11.68
N CYS A 138 -4.98 -11.27 12.41
CA CYS A 138 -4.92 -11.33 13.88
C CYS A 138 -4.01 -12.47 14.36
N GLN A 139 -3.59 -12.41 15.62
CA GLN A 139 -2.90 -13.54 16.26
C GLN A 139 -3.80 -14.79 16.30
N PRO A 140 -3.33 -15.96 15.83
CA PRO A 140 -4.08 -17.20 15.93
C PRO A 140 -4.35 -17.57 17.40
N GLY A 141 -5.60 -17.90 17.71
CA GLY A 141 -6.01 -18.36 19.05
C GLY A 141 -6.36 -17.26 20.06
N GLY A 142 -6.74 -16.08 19.58
CA GLY A 142 -7.23 -14.95 20.40
C GLY A 142 -8.35 -15.32 21.37
#